data_AF-A0A3P8S6D1-F1
#
_entry.id   AF-A0A3P8S6D1-F1
#
_cell.length_a   1.000
_cell.length_b   1.000
_cell.length_c   1.000
_cell.angle_alpha   90.00
_cell.angle_beta   90.00
_cell.angle_gamma   90.00
#
_symmetry.space_group_name_H-M   'P 1'
#
loop_
_entity.id
_entity.type
_entity.pdbx_description
1 polymer ?
#
loop_
_entity_poly.entity_id
_entity_poly.type
_entity_poly.pdbx_seq_one_letter_code
_entity_poly.pdbx_strand_id
1 'polypeptide(L)'
;MWYEILPGLGVMTVCLILPGIVTAQVHKFTNGGKEKRVARMPWQWYLVERDRRVSGTGQHFNSKVSFHMSIEIKGFAPKSAYCPATAFSLQL
;
A
#
# COMPACT_ATOMS: atom_id res chain seq x y z
N MET A 1 -10.69 37.20 18.95
CA MET A 1 -9.57 36.84 19.83
C MET A 1 -9.76 35.52 20.60
N TRP A 2 -10.49 34.56 20.03
CA TRP A 2 -10.46 33.14 20.44
C TRP A 2 -10.13 32.25 19.24
N TYR A 3 -10.50 32.71 18.04
CA TYR A 3 -10.18 32.08 16.76
C TYR A 3 -8.68 32.02 16.39
N GLU A 4 -7.80 32.70 17.12
CA GLU A 4 -6.35 32.68 16.85
C GLU A 4 -5.72 31.29 17.07
N ILE A 5 -6.41 30.40 17.79
CA ILE A 5 -6.01 28.98 17.92
C ILE A 5 -6.40 28.12 16.71
N LEU A 6 -7.41 28.54 15.94
CA LEU A 6 -7.89 27.79 14.78
C LEU A 6 -6.83 27.58 13.68
N PRO A 7 -5.97 28.56 13.32
CA PRO A 7 -4.90 28.30 12.35
C PRO A 7 -3.89 27.26 12.86
N GLY A 8 -3.54 27.30 14.16
CA GLY A 8 -2.67 26.29 14.77
C GLY A 8 -3.30 24.89 14.71
N LEU A 9 -4.57 24.77 15.12
CA LEU A 9 -5.31 23.52 15.06
C LEU A 9 -5.48 23.00 13.61
N GLY A 10 -5.72 23.90 12.65
CA GLY A 10 -5.89 23.57 11.24
C GLY A 10 -4.61 22.99 10.65
N VAL A 11 -3.46 23.62 10.88
CA VAL A 11 -2.16 23.13 10.41
C VAL A 11 -1.84 21.77 11.03
N MET A 12 -2.02 21.61 12.35
CA MET A 12 -1.79 20.31 13.00
C MET A 12 -2.69 19.20 12.45
N THR A 13 -3.97 19.52 12.24
CA THR A 13 -4.95 18.56 11.69
C THR A 13 -4.57 18.12 10.28
N VAL A 14 -4.19 19.06 9.42
CA VAL A 14 -3.74 18.73 8.05
C VAL A 14 -2.48 17.87 8.10
N CYS A 15 -1.48 18.23 8.91
CA CYS A 15 -0.25 17.45 9.05
C CYS A 15 -0.50 16.02 9.54
N LEU A 16 -1.52 15.79 10.38
CA LEU A 16 -1.88 14.46 10.86
C LEU A 16 -2.76 13.66 9.88
N ILE A 17 -3.59 14.32 9.09
CA ILE A 17 -4.44 13.65 8.09
C ILE A 17 -3.62 13.20 6.87
N LEU A 18 -2.66 14.01 6.42
CA LEU A 18 -1.84 13.75 5.25
C LEU A 18 -1.20 12.34 5.23
N PRO A 19 -0.51 11.85 6.28
CA PRO A 19 0.08 10.52 6.27
C PRO A 19 -0.95 9.40 6.10
N GLY A 20 -2.17 9.56 6.63
CA GLY A 20 -3.25 8.59 6.44
C GLY A 20 -3.72 8.50 4.98
N ILE A 21 -3.88 9.65 4.32
CA ILE A 21 -4.27 9.69 2.90
C ILE A 21 -3.15 9.11 2.03
N VAL A 22 -1.91 9.55 2.26
CA VAL A 22 -0.75 9.11 1.48
C VAL A 22 -0.57 7.60 1.60
N THR A 23 -0.60 7.04 2.81
CA THR A 23 -0.42 5.59 3.01
C THR A 23 -1.54 4.77 2.37
N ALA A 24 -2.80 5.23 2.42
CA ALA A 24 -3.91 4.57 1.74
C ALA A 24 -3.73 4.54 0.21
N GLN A 25 -3.27 5.63 -0.40
CA GLN A 25 -2.98 5.66 -1.83
C GLN A 25 -1.79 4.78 -2.20
N VAL A 26 -0.71 4.82 -1.41
CA VAL A 26 0.47 3.97 -1.62
C VAL A 26 0.13 2.48 -1.50
N HIS A 27 -0.73 2.10 -0.54
CA HIS A 27 -1.18 0.72 -0.38
C HIS A 27 -1.99 0.24 -1.60
N LYS A 28 -2.88 1.07 -2.12
CA LYS A 28 -3.63 0.75 -3.34
C LYS A 28 -2.72 0.66 -4.56
N PHE A 29 -1.74 1.56 -4.68
CA PHE A 29 -0.79 1.55 -5.79
C PHE A 29 0.09 0.30 -5.81
N THR A 30 0.65 -0.08 -4.67
CA THR A 30 1.57 -1.22 -4.55
C THR A 30 0.89 -2.59 -4.64
N ASN A 31 -0.43 -2.69 -4.41
CA ASN A 31 -1.18 -3.95 -4.41
C ASN A 31 -2.16 -4.08 -5.60
N GLY A 32 -1.91 -3.37 -6.70
CA GLY A 32 -2.70 -3.50 -7.93
C GLY A 32 -4.14 -2.98 -7.80
N GLY A 33 -4.33 -1.87 -7.08
CA GLY A 33 -5.64 -1.24 -6.85
C GLY A 33 -6.45 -1.87 -5.72
N LYS A 34 -5.92 -2.89 -5.04
CA LYS A 34 -6.56 -3.60 -3.93
C LYS A 34 -5.99 -3.14 -2.58
N GLU A 35 -6.74 -3.43 -1.51
CA GLU A 35 -6.26 -3.18 -0.16
C GLU A 35 -5.07 -4.11 0.18
N LYS A 36 -4.13 -3.61 0.99
CA LYS A 36 -2.97 -4.40 1.40
C LYS A 36 -3.42 -5.58 2.27
N ARG A 37 -3.03 -6.80 1.91
CA ARG A 37 -3.30 -8.00 2.74
C ARG A 37 -2.50 -7.91 4.05
N VAL A 38 -3.19 -7.98 5.19
CA VAL A 38 -2.58 -8.00 6.52
C VAL A 38 -2.54 -9.45 7.02
N ALA A 39 -1.34 -10.02 7.12
CA ALA A 39 -1.14 -11.36 7.67
C ALA A 39 -0.76 -11.26 9.16
N ARG A 40 -1.76 -11.30 10.03
CA ARG A 40 -1.58 -11.31 11.50
C ARG A 40 -1.33 -12.71 12.04
N MET A 41 -1.87 -13.72 11.36
CA MET A 41 -1.77 -15.13 11.76
C MET A 41 -0.85 -15.91 10.81
N PRO A 42 -0.15 -16.96 11.28
CA PRO A 42 0.73 -17.78 10.43
C PRO A 42 0.00 -18.39 9.23
N TRP A 43 -1.26 -18.79 9.41
CA TRP A 43 -2.08 -19.36 8.34
C TRP A 43 -2.34 -18.33 7.21
N GLN A 44 -2.49 -17.04 7.54
CA GLN A 44 -2.70 -15.98 6.56
C GLN A 44 -1.44 -15.76 5.73
N TRP A 45 -0.25 -15.88 6.34
CA TRP A 45 1.02 -15.83 5.63
C TRP A 45 1.17 -17.02 4.66
N TYR A 46 0.80 -18.22 5.10
CA TYR A 46 0.80 -19.40 4.24
C TYR A 46 -0.08 -19.20 2.98
N LEU A 47 -1.24 -18.54 3.13
CA LEU A 47 -2.08 -18.20 1.99
C LEU A 47 -1.48 -17.13 1.08
N VAL A 48 -0.85 -16.08 1.62
CA VAL A 48 -0.18 -15.05 0.82
C VAL A 48 0.94 -15.68 -0.02
N GLU A 49 1.68 -16.61 0.56
CA GLU A 49 2.76 -17.32 -0.09
C GLU A 49 2.24 -18.32 -1.16
N ARG A 50 1.12 -18.98 -0.90
CA ARG A 50 0.41 -19.78 -1.92
C ARG A 50 -0.01 -18.89 -3.10
N ASP A 51 -0.66 -17.76 -2.84
CA ASP A 51 -1.11 -16.84 -3.88
C ASP A 51 0.09 -16.34 -4.72
N ARG A 52 1.23 -16.05 -4.07
CA ARG A 52 2.48 -15.70 -4.73
C ARG A 52 2.97 -16.79 -5.69
N ARG A 53 2.98 -18.06 -5.27
CA ARG A 53 3.43 -19.20 -6.12
C ARG A 53 2.46 -19.47 -7.26
N VAL A 54 1.16 -19.43 -6.99
CA VAL A 54 0.11 -19.70 -7.97
C VAL A 54 0.03 -18.58 -9.01
N SER A 55 0.33 -17.32 -8.65
CA SER A 55 0.28 -16.16 -9.55
C SER A 55 1.14 -16.31 -10.81
N GLY A 56 2.24 -17.08 -10.77
CA GLY A 56 3.22 -17.22 -11.86
C GLY A 56 4.05 -15.96 -12.16
N THR A 57 3.71 -14.82 -11.54
CA THR A 57 4.41 -13.53 -11.68
C THR A 57 5.26 -13.20 -10.45
N GLY A 58 5.22 -14.06 -9.43
CA GLY A 58 5.90 -13.84 -8.15
C GLY A 58 5.25 -12.76 -7.29
N GLN A 59 4.09 -12.22 -7.68
CA GLN A 59 3.37 -11.15 -7.00
C GLN A 59 2.06 -11.68 -6.41
N HIS A 60 1.86 -11.55 -5.10
CA HIS A 60 0.68 -12.12 -4.41
C HIS A 60 -0.64 -11.40 -4.75
N PHE A 61 -0.60 -10.15 -5.21
CA PHE A 61 -1.81 -9.36 -5.48
C PHE A 61 -2.47 -9.73 -6.82
N ASN A 62 -1.74 -10.44 -7.69
CA ASN A 62 -2.24 -10.90 -8.98
C ASN A 62 -3.08 -12.18 -8.80
N SER A 63 -4.37 -11.99 -8.57
CA SER A 63 -5.36 -13.06 -8.41
C SER A 63 -5.77 -13.64 -9.76
N LYS A 64 -5.66 -14.97 -9.92
CA LYS A 64 -5.99 -15.69 -11.17
C LYS A 64 -7.44 -15.59 -11.63
N VAL A 65 -8.37 -15.32 -10.72
CA VAL A 65 -9.83 -15.37 -10.98
C VAL A 65 -10.46 -13.96 -11.05
N SER A 66 -9.68 -12.88 -11.06
CA SER A 66 -10.27 -11.54 -11.05
C SER A 66 -10.80 -11.15 -12.43
N PHE A 67 -12.12 -10.99 -12.53
CA PHE A 67 -12.77 -10.16 -13.53
C PHE A 67 -12.17 -8.75 -13.49
N HIS A 68 -11.66 -8.32 -14.62
CA HIS A 68 -10.99 -7.05 -14.84
C HIS A 68 -12.01 -5.90 -14.79
N MET A 69 -12.29 -5.37 -13.60
CA MET A 69 -12.91 -4.03 -13.50
C MET A 69 -11.81 -2.99 -13.68
N SER A 70 -11.41 -2.89 -14.95
CA SER A 70 -10.63 -1.85 -15.62
C SER A 70 -11.12 -0.44 -15.36
N ILE A 71 -10.97 0.13 -14.16
CA ILE A 71 -10.77 1.59 -14.08
C ILE A 71 -9.35 1.83 -14.58
N GLU A 72 -9.25 1.86 -15.90
CA GLU A 72 -8.05 2.12 -16.67
C GLU A 72 -7.65 3.58 -16.45
N ILE A 73 -6.80 3.86 -15.45
CA ILE A 73 -5.87 4.98 -15.56
C ILE A 73 -4.82 4.51 -16.58
N LYS A 74 -5.15 4.71 -17.85
CA LYS A 74 -4.27 4.49 -19.00
C LYS A 74 -3.06 5.41 -18.83
N GLY A 75 -1.93 4.84 -18.44
CA GLY A 75 -0.63 5.54 -18.53
C GLY A 75 0.11 5.73 -17.23
N PHE A 76 0.36 4.66 -16.46
CA PHE A 76 1.62 4.59 -15.70
C PHE A 76 1.97 3.15 -15.36
N ALA A 77 2.87 2.56 -16.14
CA ALA A 77 3.48 1.29 -15.80
C ALA A 77 4.77 1.55 -15.01
N PRO A 78 4.82 1.36 -13.68
CA PRO A 78 6.08 1.16 -13.00
C PRO A 78 6.50 -0.31 -13.16
N LYS A 79 7.31 -0.59 -14.19
CA LYS A 79 8.29 -1.67 -14.09
C LYS A 79 9.25 -1.32 -12.93
N SER A 80 9.68 -2.33 -12.19
CA SER A 80 10.57 -2.29 -11.00
C SER A 80 9.84 -1.93 -9.69
N ALA A 81 9.56 -2.93 -8.87
CA ALA A 81 10.46 -3.40 -7.82
C ALA A 81 10.72 -2.34 -6.73
N TYR A 82 9.70 -2.07 -5.90
CA TYR A 82 9.95 -1.53 -4.57
C TYR A 82 9.91 -2.70 -3.58
N CYS A 83 11.11 -3.17 -3.22
CA CYS A 83 11.37 -3.99 -2.03
C CYS A 83 11.77 -3.04 -0.88
N PRO A 84 10.87 -2.60 0.01
CA PRO A 84 11.28 -1.83 1.19
C PRO A 84 11.63 -2.76 2.36
N ALA A 85 12.52 -3.75 2.14
CA ALA A 85 12.90 -4.70 3.20
C ALA A 85 14.42 -4.89 3.39
N THR A 86 15.26 -4.24 2.59
CA THR A 86 16.73 -4.38 2.68
C THR A 86 17.45 -3.03 2.82
N ALA A 87 16.94 -2.13 3.68
CA ALA A 87 17.64 -0.89 4.01
C ALA A 87 17.33 -0.40 5.43
N PHE A 88 17.57 -1.25 6.45
CA PHE A 88 17.93 -0.81 7.81
C PHE A 88 18.51 -1.99 8.60
N SER A 89 19.54 -2.65 8.06
CA SER A 89 20.49 -3.37 8.90
C SER A 89 21.55 -2.36 9.33
N LEU A 90 21.53 -2.01 10.62
CA LEU A 90 22.66 -1.39 11.30
C LEU A 90 23.89 -2.29 11.12
N GLN A 91 24.87 -1.81 10.35
CA GLN A 91 26.28 -2.12 10.57
C GLN A 91 27.05 -0.81 10.46
N LEU A 92 27.08 -0.10 11.58
CA LEU A 92 28.18 0.70 12.09
C LEU A 92 27.97 0.86 13.59
#